data_AF-A0A1G3ZJY7-F1
#
_entry.id   AF-A0A1G3ZJY7-F1
#
_cell.length_a   1.000
_cell.length_b   1.000
_cell.length_c   1.000
_cell.angle_alpha   90.00
_cell.angle_beta   90.00
_cell.angle_gamma   90.00
#
_symmetry.space_group_name_H-M   'P 1'
#
loop_
_entity.id
_entity.type
_entity.pdbx_description
1 polymer ?
#
loop_
_entity_poly.entity_id
_entity_poly.type
_entity_poly.pdbx_seq_one_letter_code
_entity_poly.pdbx_strand_id
1 'polypeptide(L)'
;MPSSKNYIRNYAQEGKYESSELQKKRRAARNKARALAMKNGSVSKGDGKDVDHKKPLSKGGSTGQANTRVVSRSSNRSFPRTKKAGMK
;
A
#
# COMPACT_ATOMS: atom_id res chain seq x y z
N MET A 1 -13.46 -9.12 10.77
CA MET A 1 -13.08 -8.11 11.79
C MET A 1 -13.81 -8.49 13.06
N PRO A 2 -13.20 -8.40 14.25
CA PRO A 2 -13.80 -8.92 15.46
C PRO A 2 -15.13 -8.20 15.70
N SER A 3 -16.22 -8.94 15.56
CA SER A 3 -17.59 -8.41 15.49
C SER A 3 -18.40 -8.73 16.73
N SER A 4 -17.76 -9.13 17.84
CA SER A 4 -18.47 -9.41 19.07
C SER A 4 -18.84 -8.12 19.80
N LYS A 5 -20.00 -8.16 20.45
CA LYS A 5 -20.66 -7.02 21.13
C LYS A 5 -19.78 -6.29 22.16
N ASN A 6 -18.72 -6.95 22.65
CA ASN A 6 -17.79 -6.44 23.67
C ASN A 6 -16.31 -6.46 23.21
N TYR A 7 -16.03 -6.47 21.90
CA TYR A 7 -14.65 -6.44 21.44
C TYR A 7 -13.98 -5.09 21.76
N ILE A 8 -12.96 -5.13 22.62
CA ILE A 8 -12.09 -3.98 22.90
C ILE A 8 -10.86 -4.09 22.00
N ARG A 9 -10.69 -3.14 21.08
CA ARG A 9 -9.52 -3.09 20.19
C ARG A 9 -8.26 -2.80 20.99
N ASN A 10 -7.27 -3.69 20.93
CA ASN A 10 -5.97 -3.48 21.56
C ASN A 10 -5.03 -2.69 20.63
N TYR A 11 -5.09 -1.37 20.73
CA TYR A 11 -4.23 -0.46 19.94
C TYR A 11 -2.73 -0.64 20.22
N ALA A 12 -2.35 -1.00 21.46
CA ALA A 12 -0.95 -1.21 21.82
C ALA A 12 -0.36 -2.42 21.06
N GLN A 13 -1.14 -3.49 20.90
CA GLN A 13 -0.73 -4.67 20.13
C GLN A 13 -0.63 -4.36 18.63
N GLU A 14 -1.60 -3.67 18.05
CA GLU A 14 -1.56 -3.24 16.65
C GLU A 14 -0.36 -2.31 16.37
N GLY A 15 -0.04 -1.44 17.34
CA GLY A 15 1.09 -0.52 17.27
C GLY A 15 2.46 -1.18 17.23
N LYS A 16 2.64 -2.40 17.77
CA LYS A 16 3.94 -3.11 17.75
C LYS A 16 4.45 -3.36 16.34
N TYR A 17 3.58 -3.81 15.44
CA TYR A 17 3.94 -4.04 14.04
C TYR A 17 4.22 -2.73 13.32
N GLU A 18 3.35 -1.73 13.51
CA GLU A 18 3.49 -0.42 12.87
C GLU A 18 4.74 0.35 13.34
N SER A 19 5.20 0.09 14.56
CA SER A 19 6.41 0.64 15.17
C SER A 19 7.69 -0.12 14.80
N SER A 20 7.58 -1.27 14.13
CA SER A 20 8.76 -2.01 13.67
C SER A 20 9.55 -1.21 12.64
N GLU A 21 10.89 -1.31 12.69
CA GLU A 21 11.78 -0.62 11.75
C GLU A 21 11.50 -0.99 10.29
N LEU A 22 11.17 -2.26 10.04
CA LEU A 22 10.77 -2.73 8.71
C LEU A 22 9.54 -1.98 8.20
N GLN A 23 8.50 -1.86 9.03
CA GLN A 23 7.26 -1.20 8.63
C GLN A 23 7.43 0.32 8.49
N LYS A 24 8.26 0.95 9.34
CA LYS A 24 8.68 2.36 9.18
C LYS A 24 9.40 2.60 7.85
N LYS A 25 10.38 1.77 7.50
CA LYS A 25 11.09 1.85 6.20
C LYS A 25 10.14 1.68 5.02
N ARG A 26 9.22 0.71 5.09
CA ARG A 26 8.18 0.48 4.07
C ARG A 26 7.24 1.69 3.93
N ARG A 27 6.84 2.29 5.05
CA ARG A 27 5.98 3.50 5.05
C ARG A 27 6.71 4.68 4.43
N ALA A 28 7.97 4.92 4.80
CA ALA A 28 8.80 5.97 4.21
C ALA A 28 8.94 5.81 2.69
N ALA A 29 9.16 4.58 2.20
CA ALA A 29 9.23 4.31 0.77
C ALA A 29 7.92 4.64 0.03
N ARG A 30 6.75 4.26 0.60
CA ARG A 30 5.43 4.60 0.03
C ARG A 30 5.21 6.11 -0.02
N ASN A 31 5.54 6.81 1.08
CA ASN A 31 5.37 8.25 1.17
C ASN A 31 6.28 8.98 0.18
N LYS A 32 7.53 8.52 0.02
CA LYS A 32 8.47 9.05 -0.98
C LYS A 32 7.93 8.88 -2.40
N ALA A 33 7.43 7.70 -2.76
CA ALA A 33 6.84 7.45 -4.07
C ALA A 33 5.64 8.36 -4.36
N ARG A 34 4.74 8.54 -3.37
CA ARG A 34 3.60 9.44 -3.51
C ARG A 34 4.02 10.91 -3.58
N ALA A 35 4.99 11.34 -2.79
CA ALA A 35 5.51 12.71 -2.83
C ALA A 35 6.12 13.05 -4.19
N LEU A 36 6.89 12.14 -4.79
CA LEU A 36 7.45 12.30 -6.13
C LEU A 36 6.35 12.38 -7.20
N ALA A 37 5.32 11.52 -7.10
CA ALA A 37 4.19 11.56 -8.02
C ALA A 37 3.37 12.86 -7.89
N MET A 38 3.23 13.42 -6.67
CA MET A 38 2.60 14.72 -6.45
C MET A 38 3.45 15.87 -7.01
N LYS A 39 4.77 15.83 -6.79
CA LYS A 39 5.71 16.84 -7.31
C LYS A 39 5.67 16.91 -8.85
N ASN A 40 5.53 15.76 -9.50
CA ASN A 40 5.44 15.67 -10.97
C ASN A 40 4.02 15.93 -11.49
N GLY A 41 3.06 16.33 -10.63
CA GLY A 41 1.67 16.62 -11.01
C GLY A 41 0.84 15.40 -11.43
N SER A 42 1.38 14.18 -11.30
CA SER A 42 0.71 12.95 -11.76
C SER A 42 -0.42 12.51 -10.83
N VAL A 43 -0.31 12.85 -9.54
CA VAL A 43 -1.35 12.60 -8.53
C VAL A 43 -1.63 13.85 -7.69
N SER A 44 -2.84 13.95 -7.17
CA SER A 44 -3.25 14.96 -6.20
C SER A 44 -4.06 14.34 -5.06
N LYS A 45 -4.38 15.12 -4.03
CA LYS A 45 -5.27 14.63 -2.96
C LYS A 45 -6.69 14.58 -3.50
N GLY A 46 -7.27 13.38 -3.56
CA GLY A 46 -8.67 13.18 -3.98
C GLY A 46 -8.87 12.86 -5.47
N ASP A 47 -7.81 12.74 -6.25
CA ASP A 47 -7.86 12.37 -7.69
C ASP A 47 -8.31 10.94 -7.99
N GLY A 48 -8.50 10.10 -6.96
CA GLY A 48 -8.84 8.70 -7.13
C GLY A 48 -7.73 7.86 -7.79
N LYS A 49 -6.47 8.30 -7.71
CA LYS A 49 -5.31 7.57 -8.24
C LYS A 49 -4.44 6.98 -7.13
N ASP A 50 -3.93 5.78 -7.39
CA ASP A 50 -2.94 5.09 -6.56
C ASP A 50 -1.59 5.02 -7.31
N VAL A 51 -0.49 5.00 -6.57
CA VAL A 51 0.85 4.68 -7.10
C VAL A 51 1.10 3.21 -6.84
N ASP A 52 1.12 2.38 -7.89
CA ASP A 52 1.34 0.94 -7.81
C ASP A 52 2.74 0.54 -8.28
N HIS A 53 3.06 -0.75 -8.15
CA HIS A 53 4.25 -1.34 -8.75
C HIS A 53 3.84 -2.10 -10.02
N LYS A 54 4.52 -1.86 -11.15
CA LYS A 54 4.35 -2.62 -12.41
C LYS A 54 4.58 -4.11 -12.18
N LYS A 55 5.70 -4.45 -11.54
CA LYS A 55 6.02 -5.78 -11.02
C LYS A 55 5.80 -5.77 -9.50
N PRO A 56 4.89 -6.59 -8.95
CA PRO A 56 4.66 -6.67 -7.51
C PRO A 56 5.94 -7.00 -6.73
N LEU A 57 6.11 -6.42 -5.54
CA LEU A 57 7.26 -6.75 -4.67
C LEU A 57 7.31 -8.24 -4.31
N SER A 58 6.15 -8.89 -4.17
CA SER A 58 6.04 -10.35 -3.92
C SER A 58 6.52 -11.22 -5.09
N LYS A 59 6.55 -10.67 -6.31
CA LYS A 59 7.05 -11.35 -7.51
C LYS A 59 8.47 -10.87 -7.89
N GLY A 60 9.18 -10.19 -6.99
CA GLY A 60 10.55 -9.69 -7.20
C GLY A 60 10.64 -8.33 -7.89
N GLY A 61 9.65 -7.46 -7.72
CA GLY A 61 9.72 -6.06 -8.13
C GLY A 61 10.57 -5.19 -7.21
N SER A 62 10.94 -4.00 -7.68
CA SER A 62 11.70 -3.00 -6.91
C SER A 62 10.83 -1.81 -6.51
N THR A 63 11.30 -0.99 -5.58
CA THR A 63 10.64 0.28 -5.19
C THR A 63 11.12 1.47 -6.02
N GLY A 64 11.86 1.23 -7.11
CA GLY A 64 12.42 2.29 -7.96
C GLY A 64 11.39 2.91 -8.88
N GLN A 65 11.64 4.14 -9.34
CA GLN A 65 10.74 4.89 -10.22
C GLN A 65 10.38 4.11 -11.50
N ALA A 66 11.33 3.35 -12.05
CA ALA A 66 11.10 2.51 -13.23
C ALA A 66 9.99 1.46 -13.02
N ASN A 67 9.80 0.99 -11.77
CA ASN A 67 8.79 0.01 -11.40
C ASN A 67 7.53 0.64 -10.79
N THR A 68 7.50 1.94 -10.48
CA THR A 68 6.28 2.61 -10.02
C THR A 68 5.49 3.20 -11.18
N ARG A 69 4.16 3.16 -11.12
CA ARG A 69 3.28 3.89 -12.07
C ARG A 69 2.05 4.43 -11.35
N VAL A 70 1.37 5.36 -12.00
CA VAL A 70 0.09 5.91 -11.52
C VAL A 70 -1.04 5.22 -12.24
N VAL A 71 -1.99 4.70 -11.47
CA VAL A 71 -3.17 3.96 -11.97
C VAL A 71 -4.42 4.42 -11.23
N SER A 72 -5.60 4.18 -11.82
CA SER A 72 -6.85 4.43 -11.12
C SER A 72 -6.96 3.51 -9.89
N ARG A 73 -7.53 4.05 -8.82
CA ARG A 73 -7.78 3.31 -7.59
C ARG A 73 -8.60 2.04 -7.82
N SER A 74 -9.60 2.10 -8.72
CA SER A 74 -10.44 0.95 -9.06
C SER A 74 -9.62 -0.16 -9.72
N SER A 75 -8.76 0.19 -10.68
CA SER A 75 -7.90 -0.79 -11.36
C SER A 75 -6.86 -1.38 -10.42
N ASN A 76 -6.20 -0.57 -9.58
CA ASN A 76 -5.17 -1.06 -8.66
C ASN A 76 -5.73 -2.02 -7.60
N ARG A 77 -6.94 -1.74 -7.09
CA ARG A 77 -7.55 -2.51 -6.01
C ARG A 77 -8.34 -3.73 -6.52
N SER A 78 -8.61 -3.78 -7.82
CA SER A 78 -9.29 -4.88 -8.49
C SER A 78 -8.28 -5.77 -9.22
N PHE A 79 -7.95 -6.92 -8.64
CA PHE A 79 -7.18 -7.97 -9.32
C PHE A 79 -7.65 -9.34 -8.85
N PRO A 80 -7.54 -10.39 -9.70
CA PRO A 80 -7.86 -11.75 -9.31
C PRO A 80 -7.01 -12.18 -8.10
N ARG A 81 -7.68 -12.69 -7.08
CA ARG A 81 -7.04 -13.17 -5.85
C ARG A 81 -7.19 -14.68 -5.71
N THR A 82 -6.20 -15.31 -5.11
CA THR A 82 -6.28 -16.71 -4.67
C THR A 82 -7.19 -16.81 -3.43
N LYS A 83 -7.60 -18.05 -3.06
CA LYS A 83 -8.36 -18.29 -1.81
C LYS A 83 -7.68 -17.74 -0.56
N LYS A 84 -6.34 -17.58 -0.59
CA LYS A 84 -5.52 -17.01 0.50
C LYS A 84 -5.32 -15.49 0.38
N ALA A 85 -6.14 -14.79 -0.41
CA ALA A 85 -6.07 -13.35 -0.66
C ALA A 85 -4.77 -12.85 -1.33
N GLY A 86 -3.91 -13.74 -1.82
CA GLY A 86 -2.75 -13.39 -2.63
C GLY A 86 -3.14 -13.03 -4.06
N MET A 87 -2.31 -12.26 -4.77
CA MET A 87 -2.47 -12.08 -6.22
C MET A 87 -2.37 -13.44 -6.92
N LYS A 88 -3.27 -13.69 -7.88
CA LYS A 88 -3.28 -14.92 -8.69
C LYS A 88 -2.06 -15.02 -9.62
#